data_AF-I4DP71-F1
#
_entry.id   AF-I4DP71-F1
#
_cell.length_a   1.000
_cell.length_b   1.000
_cell.length_c   1.000
_cell.angle_alpha   90.00
_cell.angle_beta   90.00
_cell.angle_gamma   90.00
#
_symmetry.space_group_name_H-M   'P 1'
#
loop_
_entity.id
_entity.type
_entity.pdbx_description
1 polymer ?
#
loop_
_entity_poly.entity_id
_entity_poly.type
_entity_poly.pdbx_seq_one_letter_code
_entity_poly.pdbx_strand_id
1 'polypeptide(L)'
;IRYRRTIPIFSFYKVETKLVYWEDKTLFIEQKFITTNDGFVRAIVLSRQNLLDVDAERLFKGIPGADSKPECPEEIRHWLQSIEISSARLRKKD
;
A
#
# COMPACT_ATOMS: atom_id res chain seq x y z
N ILE A 1 -0.73 6.30 7.07
CA ILE A 1 -2.14 6.64 6.72
C ILE A 1 -2.25 8.14 6.57
N ARG A 2 -2.91 8.62 5.51
CA ARG A 2 -3.18 10.04 5.29
C ARG A 2 -4.68 10.31 5.39
N TYR A 3 -5.09 11.00 6.45
CA TYR A 3 -6.45 11.50 6.61
C TYR A 3 -6.62 12.82 5.87
N ARG A 4 -7.71 12.96 5.12
CA ARG A 4 -8.06 14.18 4.36
C ARG A 4 -9.27 14.89 4.97
N ARG A 5 -10.31 14.13 5.31
CA ARG A 5 -11.54 14.60 5.97
C ARG A 5 -12.15 13.49 6.81
N THR A 6 -12.91 13.86 7.83
CA THR A 6 -13.67 12.92 8.66
C THR A 6 -14.73 12.19 7.81
N ILE A 7 -14.88 10.89 8.06
CA ILE A 7 -16.07 10.12 7.66
C ILE A 7 -17.09 10.32 8.78
N PRO A 8 -18.26 10.94 8.52
CA PRO A 8 -19.26 11.10 9.57
C PRO A 8 -19.76 9.74 10.07
N ILE A 9 -20.15 9.67 11.33
CA ILE A 9 -20.77 8.46 11.88
C ILE A 9 -22.02 8.10 11.07
N PHE A 10 -22.31 6.80 10.98
CA PHE A 10 -23.45 6.26 10.21
C PHE A 10 -23.48 6.67 8.74
N SER A 11 -22.33 7.03 8.16
CA SER A 11 -22.21 7.31 6.73
C SER A 11 -21.73 6.08 5.96
N PHE A 12 -22.35 5.82 4.82
CA PHE A 12 -21.86 4.83 3.88
C PHE A 12 -20.58 5.31 3.18
N TYR A 13 -19.62 4.41 3.07
CA TYR A 13 -18.41 4.60 2.30
C TYR A 13 -18.04 3.29 1.61
N LYS A 14 -17.27 3.39 0.54
CA LYS A 14 -16.62 2.24 -0.10
C LYS A 14 -15.11 2.32 0.12
N VAL A 15 -14.46 1.16 0.05
CA VAL A 15 -13.01 1.04 0.05
C VAL A 15 -12.57 0.54 -1.32
N GLU A 16 -11.81 1.35 -2.04
CA GLU A 16 -11.15 0.91 -3.27
C GLU A 16 -9.74 0.45 -2.94
N THR A 17 -9.43 -0.80 -3.27
CA THR A 17 -8.13 -1.42 -2.99
C THR A 17 -7.40 -1.64 -4.30
N LYS A 18 -6.14 -1.22 -4.38
CA LYS A 18 -5.28 -1.39 -5.55
C LYS A 18 -3.92 -1.90 -5.13
N LEU A 19 -3.46 -3.01 -5.73
CA LEU A 19 -2.06 -3.41 -5.67
C LEU A 19 -1.26 -2.43 -6.54
N VAL A 20 -0.39 -1.64 -5.90
CA VAL A 20 0.34 -0.54 -6.56
C VAL A 20 1.77 -0.89 -6.91
N TYR A 21 2.40 -1.77 -6.14
CA TYR A 21 3.74 -2.28 -6.40
C TYR A 21 3.93 -3.62 -5.69
N TRP A 22 4.88 -4.41 -6.15
CA TRP A 22 5.36 -5.60 -5.45
C TRP A 22 6.82 -5.83 -5.74
N GLU A 23 7.52 -6.44 -4.79
CA GLU A 23 8.92 -6.82 -4.95
C GLU A 23 9.23 -8.02 -4.05
N ASP A 24 9.78 -9.08 -4.66
CA ASP A 24 10.11 -10.32 -3.96
C ASP A 24 8.94 -10.78 -3.08
N LYS A 25 9.10 -10.84 -1.76
CA LYS A 25 8.03 -11.25 -0.82
C LYS A 25 7.22 -10.10 -0.25
N THR A 26 7.22 -8.92 -0.89
CA THR A 26 6.53 -7.74 -0.37
C THR A 26 5.50 -7.21 -1.36
N LEU A 27 4.26 -7.03 -0.90
CA LEU A 27 3.19 -6.36 -1.62
C LEU A 27 2.94 -4.96 -1.04
N PHE A 28 2.68 -4.01 -1.93
CA PHE A 28 2.31 -2.65 -1.57
C PHE A 28 0.91 -2.35 -2.09
N ILE A 29 -0.01 -2.06 -1.17
CA ILE A 29 -1.42 -1.91 -1.45
C ILE A 29 -1.87 -0.50 -1.05
N GLU A 30 -2.51 0.20 -1.98
CA GLU A 30 -3.21 1.46 -1.73
C GLU A 30 -4.69 1.17 -1.45
N GLN A 31 -5.23 1.76 -0.39
CA GLN A 31 -6.65 1.72 -0.07
C GLN A 31 -7.20 3.14 0.05
N LYS A 32 -8.27 3.43 -0.71
CA LYS A 32 -8.98 4.71 -0.66
C LYS A 32 -10.33 4.53 -0.01
N PHE A 33 -10.57 5.28 1.05
CA PHE A 33 -11.87 5.35 1.73
C PHE A 33 -12.67 6.48 1.10
N ILE A 34 -13.78 6.15 0.44
CA ILE A 34 -14.54 7.09 -0.39
C ILE A 34 -15.99 7.13 0.12
N THR A 35 -16.46 8.31 0.54
CA THR A 35 -17.86 8.47 0.92
C THR A 35 -18.76 8.42 -0.31
N THR A 36 -19.91 7.76 -0.20
CA THR A 36 -20.81 7.55 -1.34
C THR A 36 -21.69 8.75 -1.64
N ASN A 37 -21.94 9.60 -0.65
CA ASN A 37 -22.79 10.79 -0.79
C ASN A 37 -22.17 11.89 -1.67
N ASP A 38 -20.84 12.06 -1.64
CA ASP A 38 -20.13 13.11 -2.38
C ASP A 38 -18.93 12.58 -3.20
N GLY A 39 -18.67 11.27 -3.17
CA GLY A 39 -17.56 10.65 -3.89
C GLY A 39 -16.17 11.06 -3.38
N PHE A 40 -16.06 11.72 -2.22
CA PHE A 40 -14.80 12.25 -1.74
C PHE A 40 -13.91 11.18 -1.09
N VAL A 41 -12.63 11.15 -1.46
CA VAL A 41 -11.62 10.30 -0.79
C VAL A 41 -11.26 10.90 0.58
N ARG A 42 -11.76 10.29 1.65
CA ARG A 42 -11.60 10.71 3.05
C ARG A 42 -10.25 10.34 3.65
N ALA A 43 -9.73 9.18 3.28
CA ALA A 43 -8.42 8.71 3.71
C ALA A 43 -7.76 7.87 2.62
N ILE A 44 -6.43 7.92 2.60
CA ILE A 44 -5.59 7.05 1.77
C ILE A 44 -4.65 6.28 2.70
N VAL A 45 -4.64 4.97 2.54
CA VAL A 45 -3.78 4.06 3.29
C VAL A 45 -2.85 3.37 2.31
N LEU A 46 -1.55 3.60 2.46
CA LEU A 46 -0.52 2.75 1.88
C LEU A 46 -0.15 1.69 2.90
N SER A 47 -0.23 0.42 2.52
CA SER A 47 0.08 -0.74 3.35
C SER A 47 1.17 -1.58 2.71
N ARG A 48 2.11 -2.06 3.53
CA ARG A 48 3.10 -3.07 3.17
C ARG A 48 2.70 -4.39 3.79
N GLN A 49 2.57 -5.41 2.97
CA GLN A 49 2.25 -6.77 3.39
C GLN A 49 3.37 -7.70 2.95
N ASN A 50 3.81 -8.58 3.86
CA ASN A 50 4.83 -9.58 3.53
C ASN A 50 4.13 -10.90 3.21
N LEU A 51 4.54 -11.52 2.11
CA LEU A 51 4.16 -12.87 1.73
C LEU A 51 4.95 -13.86 2.58
N LEU A 52 4.27 -14.93 2.99
CA LEU A 52 4.86 -16.06 3.67
C LEU A 52 5.05 -17.19 2.65
N ASP A 53 6.21 -17.84 2.69
CA ASP A 53 6.53 -19.06 1.91
C ASP A 53 6.45 -18.95 0.37
N VAL A 54 6.13 -17.79 -0.19
CA VAL A 54 6.04 -17.55 -1.63
C VAL A 54 6.53 -16.13 -1.98
N ASP A 55 7.09 -15.97 -3.18
CA ASP A 55 7.43 -14.66 -3.76
C ASP A 55 6.33 -14.16 -4.71
N ALA A 56 6.30 -12.86 -4.96
CA ALA A 56 5.28 -12.22 -5.77
C ALA A 56 5.32 -12.66 -7.24
N GLU A 57 6.51 -12.95 -7.79
CA GLU A 57 6.63 -13.42 -9.17
C GLU A 57 5.93 -14.77 -9.37
N ARG A 58 6.11 -15.70 -8.44
CA ARG A 58 5.40 -16.98 -8.43
C ARG A 58 3.91 -16.80 -8.18
N LEU A 59 3.53 -15.91 -7.27
CA LEU A 59 2.13 -15.66 -6.91
C LEU A 59 1.33 -15.11 -8.09
N PHE A 60 1.90 -14.19 -8.87
CA PHE A 60 1.21 -13.52 -9.98
C PHE A 60 1.41 -14.20 -11.34
N LYS A 61 2.22 -15.25 -11.41
CA LYS A 61 2.50 -15.95 -12.67
C LYS A 61 1.21 -16.44 -13.34
N GLY A 62 0.98 -15.98 -14.57
CA GLY A 62 -0.16 -16.39 -15.39
C GLY A 62 -1.48 -15.72 -15.03
N ILE A 63 -1.46 -14.67 -14.19
CA ILE A 63 -2.61 -13.81 -13.94
C ILE A 63 -2.59 -12.66 -14.96
N PRO A 64 -3.57 -12.59 -15.89
CA PRO A 64 -3.58 -11.56 -16.92
C PRO A 64 -3.52 -10.16 -16.32
N GLY A 65 -2.53 -9.37 -16.76
CA GLY A 65 -2.34 -8.00 -16.29
C GLY A 65 -1.52 -7.87 -15.00
N ALA A 66 -1.08 -8.99 -14.41
CA ALA A 66 -0.06 -9.03 -13.36
C ALA A 66 1.21 -9.79 -13.82
N ASP A 67 1.32 -10.05 -15.12
CA ASP A 67 2.40 -10.83 -15.73
C ASP A 67 3.78 -10.16 -15.65
N SER A 68 3.81 -8.85 -15.37
CA SER A 68 5.05 -8.08 -15.20
C SER A 68 5.00 -7.24 -13.93
N LYS A 69 6.13 -7.22 -13.19
CA LYS A 69 6.31 -6.33 -12.05
C LYS A 69 6.15 -4.86 -12.49
N PRO A 70 5.30 -4.06 -11.82
CA PRO A 70 5.10 -2.66 -12.16
C PRO A 70 6.34 -1.84 -11.78
N GLU A 71 6.51 -0.70 -12.44
CA GLU A 71 7.52 0.28 -12.03
C GLU A 71 7.22 0.79 -10.62
N CYS A 72 8.26 0.90 -9.78
CA CYS A 72 8.09 1.34 -8.39
C CYS A 72 7.68 2.83 -8.34
N PRO A 73 6.47 3.15 -7.86
CA PRO A 73 6.03 4.54 -7.72
C PRO A 73 6.94 5.33 -6.77
N GLU A 74 7.16 6.61 -7.10
CA GLU A 74 8.06 7.48 -6.33
C GLU A 74 7.67 7.62 -4.85
N GLU A 75 6.37 7.69 -4.55
CA GLU A 75 5.87 7.72 -3.17
C GLU A 75 6.30 6.48 -2.37
N ILE A 76 6.26 5.30 -2.98
CA ILE A 76 6.67 4.05 -2.34
C ILE A 76 8.19 4.04 -2.11
N ARG A 77 8.96 4.48 -3.10
CA ARG A 77 10.43 4.62 -2.99
C ARG A 77 10.82 5.51 -1.81
N HIS A 78 10.21 6.70 -1.70
CA HIS A 78 10.48 7.63 -0.59
C HIS A 78 9.99 7.08 0.76
N TRP A 79 8.85 6.38 0.78
CA TRP A 79 8.36 5.76 1.99
C TRP A 79 9.30 4.67 2.51
N LEU A 80 9.80 3.80 1.62
CA LEU A 80 10.79 2.78 1.96
C LEU A 80 12.09 3.38 2.49
N GLN A 81 12.57 4.46 1.87
CA GLN A 81 13.75 5.20 2.35
C GLN A 81 13.52 5.76 3.76
N SER A 82 12.33 6.32 4.03
CA SER A 82 11.98 6.81 5.37
C SER A 82 11.94 5.68 6.40
N ILE A 83 11.42 4.51 6.05
CA ILE A 83 11.42 3.32 6.91
C ILE A 83 12.86 2.91 7.22
N GLU A 84 13.74 2.80 6.22
CA GLU A 84 15.13 2.39 6.43
C GLU A 84 15.88 3.33 7.38
N ILE A 85 15.74 4.65 7.18
CA ILE A 85 16.33 5.66 8.08
C ILE A 85 15.81 5.48 9.51
N SER A 86 14.49 5.27 9.67
CA SER A 86 13.87 5.05 10.98
C SER A 86 14.38 3.77 11.64
N SER A 87 14.48 2.67 10.88
CA SER A 87 14.99 1.38 11.34
C SER A 87 16.46 1.46 11.76
N ALA A 88 17.30 2.14 10.99
CA ALA A 88 18.70 2.36 11.31
C ALA A 88 18.88 3.10 12.64
N ARG A 89 18.02 4.09 12.93
CA ARG A 89 18.03 4.82 14.21
C ARG A 89 17.62 3.94 15.40
N LEU A 90 16.74 2.97 15.18
CA LEU A 90 16.24 2.07 16.23
C LEU A 90 17.16 0.88 16.50
N ARG A 91 18.02 0.51 15.56
CA ARG A 91 19.09 -0.47 15.78
C ARG A 91 20.06 0.12 16.81
N LYS A 92 20.16 -0.50 17.98
CA LYS A 92 21.19 -0.15 18.97
C LYS A 92 22.56 -0.30 18.28
N LYS A 93 23.42 0.72 18.45
CA LYS A 93 24.85 0.53 18.24
C LYS A 93 25.34 -0.21 19.48
N ASP A 94 25.67 -1.48 19.31
CA ASP A 94 26.55 -2.18 20.26
C ASP A 94 27.97 -1.58 20.19
#